data_AF-A0A660T4D4-F1
#
_entry.id   AF-A0A660T4D4-F1
#
_cell.length_a   1.000
_cell.length_b   1.000
_cell.length_c   1.000
_cell.angle_alpha   90.00
_cell.angle_beta   90.00
_cell.angle_gamma   90.00
#
_symmetry.space_group_name_H-M   'P 1'
#
loop_
_entity.id
_entity.type
_entity.pdbx_description
1 polymer ?
#
loop_
_entity_poly.entity_id
_entity_poly.type
_entity_poly.pdbx_seq_one_letter_code
_entity_poly.pdbx_strand_id
1 'polypeptide(L)'
;MGLIPANIYINVLVLLASFYVLTKGADFLVDGSVGIAFYLKIPKIVIGIVLVSLATTAPEFTVSVLSSLRGKPEIALGNALGSVIADNALALALGAIVAPVAIKVESRILKSAGLLLVAVSIVSFIMALNGTISRVEGLI
;
A
#
# COMPACT_ATOMS: atom_id res chain seq x y z
N MET A 1 23.16 12.80 -11.40
CA MET A 1 23.07 11.57 -10.58
C MET A 1 24.15 11.58 -9.50
N GLY A 2 24.10 12.53 -8.56
CA GLY A 2 25.23 12.84 -7.67
C GLY A 2 24.85 13.30 -6.25
N LEU A 3 23.67 12.92 -5.75
CA LEU A 3 23.22 13.27 -4.39
C LEU A 3 23.46 12.17 -3.36
N ILE A 4 23.89 10.97 -3.78
CA ILE A 4 24.07 9.81 -2.91
C ILE A 4 25.56 9.46 -2.90
N PRO A 5 26.28 9.69 -1.79
CA PRO A 5 27.69 9.32 -1.68
C PRO A 5 27.86 7.80 -1.79
N ALA A 6 28.98 7.34 -2.36
CA ALA A 6 29.28 5.91 -2.54
C ALA A 6 29.47 5.13 -1.21
N ASN A 7 29.34 5.81 -0.07
CA ASN A 7 29.53 5.23 1.25
C ASN A 7 28.25 4.50 1.69
N ILE A 8 28.37 3.18 1.86
CA ILE A 8 27.28 2.31 2.32
C ILE A 8 26.63 2.79 3.62
N TYR A 9 27.41 3.31 4.57
CA TYR A 9 26.88 3.81 5.84
C TYR A 9 25.97 5.02 5.64
N ILE A 10 26.33 5.92 4.74
CA ILE A 10 25.50 7.08 4.42
C ILE A 10 24.23 6.64 3.69
N ASN A 11 24.31 5.65 2.80
CA ASN A 11 23.14 5.14 2.08
C ASN A 11 22.14 4.48 3.01
N VAL A 12 22.61 3.69 3.97
CA VAL A 12 21.76 3.09 5.00
C VAL A 12 21.11 4.18 5.86
N LEU A 13 21.87 5.19 6.28
CA LEU A 13 21.31 6.31 7.05
C LEU A 13 20.26 7.08 6.25
N VAL A 14 20.51 7.39 4.98
CA VAL A 14 19.56 8.09 4.11
C VAL A 14 18.32 7.23 3.89
N LEU A 15 18.47 5.91 3.71
CA LEU A 15 17.34 4.99 3.58
C LEU A 15 16.46 5.02 4.83
N LEU A 16 17.04 4.84 6.01
CA LEU A 16 16.32 4.84 7.28
C LEU A 16 15.63 6.18 7.56
N ALA A 17 16.32 7.30 7.32
CA ALA A 17 15.75 8.63 7.48
C ALA A 17 14.59 8.88 6.50
N SER A 18 14.75 8.48 5.23
CA SER A 18 13.70 8.63 4.21
C SER A 18 12.47 7.80 4.56
N PHE A 19 12.69 6.56 5.00
CA PHE A 19 11.61 5.67 5.41
C PHE A 19 10.86 6.24 6.61
N TYR A 20 11.58 6.71 7.63
CA TYR A 20 10.98 7.35 8.80
C TYR A 20 10.11 8.57 8.44
N VAL A 21 10.64 9.48 7.61
CA VAL A 21 9.90 10.67 7.17
C VAL A 21 8.67 10.28 6.35
N LEU A 22 8.80 9.30 5.46
CA LEU A 22 7.70 8.83 4.63
C LEU A 22 6.58 8.20 5.47
N THR A 23 6.93 7.30 6.40
CA THR A 23 5.96 6.68 7.31
C THR A 23 5.29 7.72 8.21
N LYS A 24 6.04 8.67 8.77
CA LYS A 24 5.46 9.76 9.58
C LYS A 24 4.52 10.67 8.78
N GLY A 25 4.86 10.94 7.51
CA GLY A 25 3.96 11.66 6.61
C GLY A 25 2.65 10.90 6.38
N ALA A 26 2.72 9.58 6.24
CA ALA A 26 1.54 8.72 6.14
C ALA A 26 0.70 8.74 7.41
N ASP A 27 1.31 8.64 8.60
CA ASP A 27 0.60 8.73 9.88
C ASP A 27 -0.21 10.04 9.97
N PHE A 28 0.42 11.17 9.64
CA PHE A 28 -0.26 12.47 9.63
C PHE A 28 -1.39 12.56 8.60
N LEU A 29 -1.22 11.92 7.44
CA LEU A 29 -2.28 11.83 6.43
C LEU A 29 -3.47 11.00 6.95
N VAL A 30 -3.21 9.86 7.60
CA VAL A 30 -4.25 9.01 8.20
C VAL A 30 -5.00 9.80 9.27
N ASP A 31 -4.29 10.34 10.26
CA ASP A 31 -4.90 11.02 11.41
C ASP A 31 -5.72 12.25 10.98
N GLY A 32 -5.16 13.06 10.07
CA GLY A 32 -5.84 14.24 9.53
C GLY A 32 -7.09 13.87 8.73
N SER A 33 -6.99 12.87 7.86
CA SER A 33 -8.11 12.43 7.02
C SER A 33 -9.23 11.79 7.83
N VAL A 34 -8.88 10.97 8.83
CA VAL A 34 -9.84 10.37 9.77
C VAL A 34 -10.55 11.46 10.58
N GLY A 35 -9.83 12.46 11.09
CA GLY A 35 -10.41 13.60 11.81
C GLY A 35 -11.45 14.36 10.99
N ILE A 36 -11.13 14.68 9.74
CA ILE A 36 -12.05 15.34 8.80
C ILE A 36 -13.28 14.45 8.54
N ALA A 37 -13.08 13.17 8.28
CA ALA A 37 -14.17 12.25 7.98
C ALA A 37 -15.15 12.09 9.16
N PHE A 38 -14.64 12.09 10.40
CA PHE A 38 -15.47 12.12 11.60
C PHE A 38 -16.32 13.39 11.69
N TYR A 39 -15.72 14.56 11.42
CA TYR A 39 -16.45 15.84 11.40
C TYR A 39 -17.57 15.84 10.35
N LEU A 40 -17.30 15.27 9.18
CA LEU A 40 -18.26 15.12 8.08
C LEU A 40 -19.28 13.99 8.29
N LYS A 41 -19.26 13.30 9.44
CA LYS A 41 -20.16 12.17 9.77
C LYS A 41 -20.11 11.03 8.74
N ILE A 42 -18.96 10.80 8.13
CA ILE A 42 -18.75 9.67 7.22
C ILE A 42 -18.86 8.36 8.02
N PRO A 43 -19.57 7.32 7.49
CA PRO A 43 -19.68 6.05 8.19
C PRO A 43 -18.30 5.44 8.50
N LYS A 44 -18.10 4.96 9.74
CA LYS A 44 -16.82 4.38 10.21
C LYS A 44 -16.28 3.29 9.27
N ILE A 45 -17.18 2.53 8.64
CA ILE A 45 -16.82 1.48 7.70
C ILE A 45 -16.19 2.02 6.42
N VAL A 46 -16.67 3.17 5.93
CA VAL A 46 -16.09 3.85 4.76
C VAL A 46 -14.75 4.48 5.14
N ILE A 47 -14.63 5.01 6.36
CA ILE A 47 -13.35 5.52 6.88
C ILE A 47 -12.31 4.40 6.88
N GLY A 48 -12.63 3.24 7.46
CA GLY A 48 -11.71 2.10 7.50
C GLY A 48 -11.37 1.52 6.13
N ILE A 49 -12.38 1.27 5.28
CA ILE A 49 -12.18 0.57 4.01
C ILE A 49 -11.55 1.47 2.94
N VAL A 50 -11.87 2.76 2.91
CA VAL A 50 -11.45 3.67 1.83
C VAL A 50 -10.38 4.63 2.29
N LEU A 51 -10.62 5.37 3.37
CA LEU A 51 -9.70 6.44 3.78
C LEU A 51 -8.43 5.89 4.40
N VAL A 52 -8.56 4.98 5.38
CA VAL A 52 -7.40 4.38 6.04
C VAL A 52 -6.58 3.58 5.04
N SER A 53 -7.22 2.76 4.19
CA SER A 53 -6.51 1.98 3.18
C SER A 53 -5.76 2.83 2.15
N LEU A 54 -6.36 3.93 1.66
CA LEU A 54 -5.67 4.85 0.75
C LEU A 54 -4.49 5.53 1.42
N ALA A 55 -4.67 5.96 2.67
CA ALA A 55 -3.63 6.68 3.40
C ALA A 55 -2.46 5.77 3.79
N THR A 56 -2.72 4.50 4.17
CA THR A 56 -1.65 3.53 4.47
C THR A 56 -0.90 3.08 3.24
N THR A 57 -1.53 3.05 2.06
CA THR A 57 -0.91 2.62 0.79
C THR A 57 -0.30 3.80 0.01
N ALA A 58 -0.47 5.04 0.48
CA ALA A 58 0.09 6.23 -0.18
C ALA A 58 1.63 6.22 -0.27
N PRO A 59 2.38 5.81 0.78
CA PRO A 59 3.83 5.62 0.70
C PRO A 59 4.25 4.66 -0.42
N GLU A 60 3.62 3.50 -0.49
CA GLU A 60 3.88 2.42 -1.43
C GLU A 60 3.58 2.91 -2.84
N PHE A 61 2.42 3.55 -3.04
CA PHE A 61 2.06 4.15 -4.31
C PHE A 61 3.11 5.18 -4.76
N THR A 62 3.55 6.05 -3.85
CA THR A 62 4.55 7.07 -4.13
C THR A 62 5.89 6.46 -4.52
N VAL A 63 6.36 5.43 -3.80
CA VAL A 63 7.59 4.71 -4.11
C VAL A 63 7.49 4.04 -5.48
N SER A 64 6.40 3.32 -5.75
CA SER A 64 6.17 2.62 -7.02
C SER A 64 6.12 3.58 -8.22
N VAL A 65 5.42 4.70 -8.10
CA VAL A 65 5.35 5.70 -9.18
C VAL A 65 6.72 6.33 -9.41
N LEU A 66 7.40 6.77 -8.35
CA LEU A 66 8.71 7.41 -8.49
C LEU A 66 9.78 6.46 -9.02
N SER A 67 9.79 5.19 -8.61
CA SER A 67 10.74 4.20 -9.15
C SER A 67 10.45 3.90 -10.62
N SER A 68 9.18 3.78 -11.01
CA SER A 68 8.78 3.59 -12.41
C SER A 68 9.21 4.78 -13.28
N LEU A 69 8.95 6.01 -12.83
CA LEU A 69 9.37 7.23 -13.55
C LEU A 69 10.90 7.38 -13.65
N ARG A 70 11.64 6.80 -12.71
CA ARG A 70 13.12 6.79 -12.70
C ARG A 70 13.71 5.64 -13.51
N GLY A 71 12.91 4.89 -14.26
CA GLY A 71 13.37 3.77 -15.08
C GLY A 71 13.80 2.55 -14.26
N LYS A 72 13.22 2.36 -13.07
CA LYS A 72 13.43 1.20 -12.20
C LYS A 72 12.10 0.48 -11.90
N PRO A 73 11.44 -0.09 -12.93
CA PRO A 73 10.12 -0.71 -12.80
C PRO A 73 10.16 -1.98 -11.92
N GLU A 74 11.32 -2.63 -11.76
CA GLU A 74 11.47 -3.82 -10.93
C GLU A 74 11.27 -3.49 -9.44
N ILE A 75 11.72 -2.30 -9.03
CA ILE A 75 11.48 -1.78 -7.68
C ILE A 75 9.99 -1.48 -7.49
N ALA A 76 9.32 -0.93 -8.51
CA ALA A 76 7.90 -0.64 -8.44
C ALA A 76 7.06 -1.93 -8.31
N LEU A 77 7.38 -2.94 -9.11
CA LEU A 77 6.71 -4.23 -9.09
C LEU A 77 6.97 -4.95 -7.77
N GLY A 78 8.22 -4.96 -7.30
CA GLY A 78 8.59 -5.55 -6.01
C GLY A 78 7.89 -4.88 -4.84
N ASN A 79 7.77 -3.55 -4.86
CA ASN A 79 7.01 -2.80 -3.85
C ASN A 79 5.51 -3.13 -3.91
N ALA A 80 4.90 -3.11 -5.10
CA ALA A 80 3.46 -3.39 -5.26
C ALA A 80 3.08 -4.81 -4.81
N LEU A 81 3.81 -5.84 -5.24
CA LEU A 81 3.54 -7.22 -4.87
C LEU A 81 3.95 -7.52 -3.41
N GLY A 82 5.10 -7.00 -2.99
CA GLY A 82 5.64 -7.19 -1.66
C GLY A 82 4.72 -6.65 -0.57
N SER A 83 4.16 -5.45 -0.76
CA SER A 83 3.22 -4.85 0.20
C SER A 83 1.94 -5.66 0.34
N VAL A 84 1.34 -6.13 -0.74
CA VAL A 84 0.12 -6.98 -0.67
C VAL A 84 0.40 -8.30 0.07
N ILE A 85 1.55 -8.91 -0.18
CA ILE A 85 1.97 -10.13 0.53
C ILE A 85 2.18 -9.83 2.01
N ALA A 86 2.89 -8.75 2.35
CA ALA A 86 3.14 -8.35 3.73
C ALA A 86 1.85 -8.02 4.47
N ASP A 87 0.94 -7.27 3.86
CA ASP A 87 -0.33 -6.88 4.47
C ASP A 87 -1.21 -8.10 4.76
N ASN A 88 -1.33 -9.01 3.81
CA ASN A 88 -2.20 -10.18 3.96
C ASN A 88 -1.57 -11.27 4.84
N ALA A 89 -0.28 -11.54 4.69
CA ALA A 89 0.38 -12.66 5.37
C ALA A 89 0.97 -12.27 6.72
N LEU A 90 1.44 -11.03 6.88
CA LEU A 90 2.05 -10.55 8.12
C LEU A 90 1.10 -9.64 8.89
N ALA A 91 0.69 -8.50 8.34
CA ALA A 91 -0.06 -7.50 9.10
C ALA A 91 -1.43 -8.04 9.54
N LEU A 92 -2.19 -8.65 8.64
CA LEU A 92 -3.50 -9.24 8.96
C LEU A 92 -3.37 -10.44 9.92
N ALA A 93 -2.40 -11.32 9.71
CA ALA A 93 -2.17 -12.47 10.57
C ALA A 93 -1.78 -12.05 12.00
N LEU A 94 -0.84 -11.10 12.12
CA LEU A 94 -0.45 -10.52 13.40
C LEU A 94 -1.62 -9.77 14.04
N GLY A 95 -2.40 -9.03 13.26
CA GLY A 95 -3.61 -8.37 13.72
C GLY A 95 -4.62 -9.35 14.32
N ALA A 96 -4.80 -10.52 13.69
CA ALA A 96 -5.67 -11.57 14.21
C ALA A 96 -5.12 -12.23 15.48
N ILE A 97 -3.80 -12.40 15.59
CA ILE A 97 -3.13 -12.98 16.78
C ILE A 97 -3.21 -12.03 17.99
N VAL A 98 -3.01 -10.72 17.77
CA VAL A 98 -2.98 -9.71 18.83
C VAL A 98 -4.39 -9.24 19.21
N ALA A 99 -5.40 -9.46 18.37
CA ALA A 99 -6.76 -9.02 18.64
C ALA A 99 -7.30 -9.61 19.96
N PRO A 100 -7.81 -8.77 20.88
CA PRO A 100 -8.32 -9.24 22.18
C PRO A 100 -9.62 -10.04 22.06
N VAL A 101 -10.30 -9.93 20.92
CA VAL A 101 -11.52 -10.66 20.57
C VAL A 101 -11.48 -11.02 19.09
N ALA A 102 -12.22 -12.08 18.72
CA ALA A 102 -12.31 -12.50 17.33
C ALA A 102 -12.78 -11.35 16.41
N ILE A 103 -12.01 -11.11 15.36
CA ILE A 103 -12.35 -10.12 14.33
C ILE A 103 -13.56 -10.63 13.56
N LYS A 104 -14.70 -9.95 13.71
CA LYS A 104 -15.92 -10.30 12.96
C LYS A 104 -15.75 -9.91 11.50
N VAL A 105 -15.82 -10.90 10.61
CA VAL A 105 -15.80 -10.68 9.16
C VAL A 105 -17.22 -10.49 8.65
N GLU A 106 -17.51 -9.30 8.13
CA GLU A 106 -18.81 -9.00 7.53
C GLU A 106 -18.94 -9.72 6.17
N SER A 107 -19.82 -10.72 6.12
CA SER A 107 -19.96 -11.60 4.95
C SER A 107 -20.31 -10.84 3.67
N ARG A 108 -21.10 -9.77 3.79
CA ARG A 108 -21.48 -8.95 2.64
C ARG A 108 -20.27 -8.25 2.02
N ILE A 109 -19.38 -7.73 2.86
CA ILE A 109 -18.17 -6.99 2.44
C ILE A 109 -17.15 -7.97 1.85
N LEU A 110 -16.98 -9.12 2.49
CA LEU A 110 -16.08 -10.15 1.95
C LEU A 110 -16.54 -10.61 0.56
N LYS A 111 -17.84 -10.82 0.37
CA LYS A 111 -18.40 -11.22 -0.93
C LYS A 111 -18.32 -10.10 -1.97
N SER A 112 -18.44 -8.84 -1.60
CA SER A 112 -18.32 -7.74 -2.57
C SER A 112 -16.87 -7.33 -2.79
N ALA A 113 -16.25 -6.70 -1.79
CA ALA A 113 -14.90 -6.17 -1.88
C ALA A 113 -13.84 -7.27 -1.99
N GLY A 114 -14.00 -8.37 -1.25
CA GLY A 114 -13.05 -9.49 -1.32
C GLY A 114 -13.04 -10.17 -2.69
N LEU A 115 -14.21 -10.44 -3.29
CA LEU A 115 -14.26 -10.98 -4.66
C LEU A 115 -13.69 -10.00 -5.68
N LEU A 116 -13.93 -8.70 -5.52
CA LEU A 116 -13.34 -7.69 -6.39
C LEU A 116 -11.81 -7.69 -6.29
N LEU A 117 -11.23 -7.77 -5.09
CA LEU A 117 -9.78 -7.83 -4.90
C LEU A 117 -9.16 -9.07 -5.53
N VAL A 118 -9.83 -10.23 -5.39
CA VAL A 118 -9.40 -11.47 -6.05
C VAL A 118 -9.46 -11.32 -7.58
N ALA A 119 -10.55 -10.76 -8.11
CA ALA A 119 -10.70 -10.54 -9.54
C ALA A 119 -9.63 -9.59 -10.10
N VAL A 120 -9.37 -8.46 -9.43
CA VAL A 120 -8.32 -7.51 -9.82
C VAL A 120 -6.95 -8.19 -9.76
N SER A 121 -6.67 -8.98 -8.71
CA SER A 121 -5.40 -9.71 -8.59
C SER A 121 -5.19 -10.72 -9.72
N ILE A 122 -6.25 -11.44 -10.12
CA ILE A 122 -6.21 -12.38 -11.26
C ILE A 122 -5.96 -11.63 -12.57
N VAL A 123 -6.67 -10.52 -12.80
CA VAL A 123 -6.51 -9.69 -14.00
C VAL A 123 -5.09 -9.14 -14.08
N SER A 124 -4.57 -8.55 -13.01
CA SER A 124 -3.20 -8.05 -12.95
C SER A 124 -2.16 -9.17 -13.16
N PHE A 125 -2.41 -10.36 -12.63
CA PHE A 125 -1.55 -11.52 -12.87
C PHE A 125 -1.53 -11.93 -14.34
N ILE A 126 -2.69 -12.01 -14.99
CA ILE A 126 -2.81 -12.33 -16.42
C ILE A 126 -2.06 -11.30 -17.28
N MET A 127 -2.22 -10.01 -16.97
CA MET A 127 -1.54 -8.93 -17.70
C MET A 127 -0.03 -9.01 -17.55
N ALA A 128 0.48 -9.46 -16.40
CA ALA A 128 1.91 -9.63 -16.16
C ALA A 128 2.52 -10.88 -16.84
N LEU A 129 1.74 -11.81 -17.40
CA LEU A 129 2.25 -13.08 -17.95
C LEU A 129 3.18 -12.92 -19.15
N ASN A 130 3.03 -11.84 -19.93
CA ASN A 130 3.92 -11.52 -21.05
C ASN A 130 5.30 -10.97 -20.59
N GLY A 131 5.50 -10.83 -19.27
CA GLY A 131 6.73 -10.31 -18.67
C GLY A 131 6.84 -8.78 -18.66
N THR A 132 5.79 -8.06 -19.06
CA THR A 132 5.79 -6.60 -19.18
C THR A 132 4.46 -6.00 -18.73
N ILE A 133 4.47 -4.82 -18.12
CA ILE A 133 3.24 -4.05 -17.87
C ILE A 133 3.38 -2.71 -18.60
N SER A 134 2.53 -2.54 -19.61
CA SER A 134 2.43 -1.37 -20.48
C SER A 134 1.52 -0.29 -19.89
N ARG A 135 1.53 0.89 -20.52
CA ARG A 135 0.66 2.01 -20.12
C ARG A 135 -0.82 1.72 -20.33
N VAL A 136 -1.16 0.89 -21.33
CA VAL A 136 -2.55 0.49 -21.59
C VAL A 136 -3.00 -0.45 -20.48
N GLU A 137 -2.16 -1.39 -20.11
CA GLU A 137 -2.39 -2.27 -18.96
C GLU A 137 -2.51 -1.49 -17.65
N GLY A 138 -1.72 -0.43 -17.44
CA GLY A 138 -1.86 0.44 -16.27
C GLY A 138 -3.10 1.35 -16.26
N LEU A 139 -3.82 1.49 -17.38
CA LEU A 139 -5.04 2.28 -17.48
C LEU A 139 -6.31 1.45 -17.19
N ILE A 140 -6.20 0.14 -17.34
CA ILE A 140 -7.26 -0.86 -17.06
C ILE A 140 -7.28 -1.15 -15.55
#